data_AF-X0T4W6-F1
#
_entry.id   AF-X0T4W6-F1
#
_cell.length_a   1.000
_cell.length_b   1.000
_cell.length_c   1.000
_cell.angle_alpha   90.00
_cell.angle_beta   90.00
_cell.angle_gamma   90.00
#
_symmetry.space_group_name_H-M   'P 1'
#
loop_
_entity.id
_entity.type
_entity.pdbx_description
1 polymer ?
#
loop_
_entity_poly.entity_id
_entity_poly.type
_entity_poly.pdbx_seq_one_letter_code
_entity_poly.pdbx_strand_id
1 'polypeptide(L)'
;VKEQMKRMNRILDANYEKPDLKAEVAKMTHLTDFQRTLLMALLGKHEALFDGTLGEWKDNPVGIKLKPDATPYHTKAYPIAHIHEATFKKDLDRLESIGVLKKINRSEWA
;
A
#
# COMPACT_ATOMS: atom_id res chain seq x y z
N VAL A 1 -12.41 0.97 -19.72
CA VAL A 1 -12.04 2.26 -19.06
C VAL A 1 -12.71 2.43 -17.70
N LYS A 2 -14.05 2.50 -17.57
CA LYS A 2 -14.75 2.68 -16.27
C LYS A 2 -14.41 1.63 -15.21
N GLU A 3 -14.34 0.36 -15.58
CA GLU A 3 -13.96 -0.76 -14.68
C GLU A 3 -12.53 -0.62 -14.14
N GLN A 4 -11.58 -0.28 -15.02
CA GLN A 4 -10.19 -0.04 -14.63
C GLN A 4 -10.04 1.21 -13.76
N MET A 5 -10.79 2.28 -14.04
CA MET A 5 -10.83 3.47 -13.19
C MET A 5 -11.41 3.15 -11.81
N LYS A 6 -12.45 2.33 -11.73
CA LYS A 6 -13.04 1.89 -10.44
C LYS A 6 -12.05 1.05 -9.63
N ARG A 7 -11.34 0.12 -10.29
CA ARG A 7 -10.28 -0.68 -9.65
C ARG A 7 -9.11 0.19 -9.21
N MET A 8 -8.69 1.14 -10.03
CA MET A 8 -7.63 2.09 -9.72
C MET A 8 -8.01 2.96 -8.53
N ASN A 9 -9.23 3.51 -8.50
CA ASN A 9 -9.74 4.28 -7.36
C ASN A 9 -9.77 3.45 -6.07
N ARG A 10 -10.19 2.18 -6.13
CA ARG A 10 -10.18 1.29 -4.97
C ARG A 10 -8.75 0.95 -4.48
N ILE A 11 -7.77 0.91 -5.38
CA ILE A 11 -6.35 0.71 -5.02
C ILE A 11 -5.77 2.01 -4.43
N LEU A 12 -6.16 3.17 -4.96
CA LEU A 12 -5.76 4.48 -4.44
C LEU A 12 -6.35 4.75 -3.05
N ASP A 13 -7.57 4.29 -2.78
CA ASP A 13 -8.24 4.37 -1.47
C ASP A 13 -7.71 3.36 -0.43
N ALA A 14 -6.77 2.48 -0.79
CA ALA A 14 -6.11 1.58 0.16
C ALA A 14 -5.14 2.37 1.05
N ASN A 15 -5.70 3.11 2.00
CA ASN A 15 -4.96 3.75 3.07
C ASN A 15 -4.47 2.63 4.01
N TYR A 16 -3.14 2.47 4.13
CA TYR A 16 -2.49 1.51 5.02
C TYR A 16 -2.55 1.98 6.48
N GLU A 17 -3.75 2.35 6.92
CA GLU A 17 -4.03 2.90 8.24
C GLU A 17 -4.46 1.79 9.20
N LYS A 18 -4.15 1.97 10.48
CA LYS A 18 -4.57 1.03 11.52
C LYS A 18 -6.09 0.98 11.64
N PRO A 19 -6.74 -0.19 11.44
CA PRO A 19 -8.17 -0.30 11.57
C PRO A 19 -8.60 -0.30 13.04
N ASP A 20 -9.78 0.25 13.33
CA ASP A 20 -10.42 0.07 14.63
C ASP A 20 -11.02 -1.34 14.71
N LEU A 21 -10.22 -2.27 15.22
CA LEU A 21 -10.61 -3.67 15.38
C LEU A 21 -11.81 -3.83 16.31
N LYS A 22 -12.00 -2.95 17.30
CA LYS A 22 -13.17 -3.02 18.20
C LYS A 22 -14.44 -2.68 17.46
N ALA A 23 -14.43 -1.59 16.70
CA ALA A 23 -15.57 -1.20 15.87
C ALA A 23 -15.91 -2.28 14.83
N GLU A 24 -14.90 -2.94 14.25
CA GLU A 24 -15.13 -3.97 13.24
C GLU A 24 -15.72 -5.25 13.84
N VAL A 25 -15.20 -5.71 14.99
CA VAL A 25 -15.75 -6.87 15.71
C VAL A 25 -17.18 -6.58 16.22
N ALA A 26 -17.49 -5.34 16.59
CA ALA A 26 -18.84 -4.95 17.01
C ALA A 26 -19.88 -5.07 15.88
N LYS A 27 -19.48 -4.88 14.61
CA LYS A 27 -20.36 -5.05 13.45
C LYS A 27 -20.69 -6.50 13.13
N MET A 28 -19.97 -7.47 13.69
CA MET A 28 -20.14 -8.90 13.41
C MET A 28 -21.34 -9.50 14.15
N THR A 29 -22.56 -9.07 13.77
CA THR A 29 -23.83 -9.45 14.42
C THR A 29 -24.14 -10.94 14.47
N HIS A 30 -23.48 -11.73 13.60
CA HIS A 30 -23.59 -13.19 13.54
C HIS A 30 -22.81 -13.91 14.65
N LEU A 31 -21.95 -13.22 15.40
CA LEU A 31 -21.17 -13.77 16.51
C LEU A 31 -21.83 -13.48 17.85
N THR A 32 -21.74 -14.44 18.78
CA THR A 32 -22.12 -14.23 20.18
C THR A 32 -21.10 -13.30 20.88
N ASP A 33 -21.49 -12.73 22.02
CA ASP A 33 -20.60 -11.82 22.79
C ASP A 33 -19.31 -12.52 23.23
N PHE A 34 -19.42 -13.79 23.60
CA PHE A 34 -18.26 -14.63 23.94
C PHE A 34 -17.34 -14.84 22.72
N GLN A 35 -17.91 -15.15 21.55
CA GLN A 35 -17.15 -15.31 20.31
C GLN A 35 -16.45 -14.01 19.88
N ARG A 36 -17.10 -12.85 20.04
CA ARG A 36 -16.47 -11.55 19.77
C ARG A 36 -15.32 -11.24 20.70
N THR A 37 -15.45 -11.62 21.97
CA THR A 37 -14.38 -11.49 22.96
C THR A 37 -13.17 -12.34 22.57
N LEU A 38 -13.41 -13.61 22.18
CA LEU A 38 -12.35 -14.49 21.68
C LEU A 38 -11.71 -13.97 20.40
N LEU A 39 -12.51 -13.46 19.47
CA LEU A 39 -12.02 -12.87 18.22
C LEU A 39 -11.14 -11.65 18.50
N MET A 40 -11.55 -10.76 19.40
CA MET A 40 -10.75 -9.60 19.79
C MET A 40 -9.42 -10.02 20.41
N ALA A 41 -9.43 -11.05 21.27
CA ALA A 41 -8.20 -11.59 21.86
C ALA A 41 -7.26 -12.19 20.79
N LEU A 42 -7.82 -12.89 19.79
CA LEU A 42 -7.05 -13.45 18.67
C LEU A 42 -6.42 -12.35 17.80
N LEU A 43 -7.21 -11.35 17.43
CA LEU A 43 -6.75 -10.22 16.61
C LEU A 43 -5.67 -9.42 17.33
N GLY A 44 -5.82 -9.17 18.63
CA GLY A 44 -4.79 -8.50 19.43
C GLY A 44 -3.52 -9.32 19.59
N LYS A 45 -3.64 -10.65 19.76
CA LYS A 45 -2.47 -11.55 19.82
C LYS A 45 -1.64 -11.51 18.53
N HIS A 46 -2.30 -11.33 17.39
CA HIS A 46 -1.69 -11.30 16.07
C HIS A 46 -1.78 -9.92 15.42
N GLU A 47 -1.70 -8.84 16.21
CA GLU A 47 -1.92 -7.47 15.74
C GLU A 47 -1.06 -7.15 14.51
N ALA A 48 0.22 -7.54 14.50
CA ALA A 48 1.14 -7.28 13.38
C ALA A 48 0.69 -7.89 12.03
N LEU A 49 -0.23 -8.85 12.02
CA LEU A 49 -0.82 -9.41 10.79
C LEU A 49 -2.11 -8.69 10.38
N PHE A 50 -2.78 -8.03 11.32
CA PHE A 50 -4.11 -7.42 11.17
C PHE A 50 -4.11 -5.90 11.39
N ASP A 51 -2.95 -5.27 11.56
CA ASP A 51 -2.84 -3.84 11.82
C ASP A 51 -3.10 -2.98 10.58
N GLY A 52 -3.37 -3.58 9.42
CA GLY A 52 -3.71 -2.87 8.17
C GLY A 52 -2.57 -2.04 7.57
N THR A 53 -1.41 -2.01 8.22
CA THR A 53 -0.24 -1.26 7.74
C THR A 53 0.59 -2.11 6.78
N LEU A 54 1.51 -1.49 6.04
CA LEU A 54 2.48 -2.23 5.25
C LEU A 54 3.55 -2.83 6.16
N GLY A 55 3.77 -4.14 6.01
CA GLY A 55 4.91 -4.82 6.61
C GLY A 55 6.22 -4.47 5.90
N GLU A 56 7.32 -4.62 6.62
CA GLU A 56 8.68 -4.44 6.10
C GLU A 56 9.32 -5.80 5.77
N TRP A 57 9.92 -5.91 4.58
CA TRP A 57 10.74 -7.07 4.22
C TRP A 57 12.10 -7.01 4.92
N LYS A 58 12.40 -7.99 5.76
CA LYS A 58 13.62 -8.01 6.60
C LYS A 58 14.75 -8.91 6.08
N ASP A 59 14.50 -9.69 5.04
CA ASP A 59 15.52 -10.56 4.44
C ASP A 59 16.31 -9.80 3.38
N ASN A 60 17.23 -10.50 2.71
CA ASN A 60 18.08 -9.98 1.67
C ASN A 60 17.27 -9.26 0.57
N PRO A 61 17.82 -8.17 0.00
CA PRO A 61 17.20 -7.48 -1.11
C PRO A 61 16.94 -8.43 -2.28
N VAL A 62 15.81 -8.21 -2.95
CA VAL A 62 15.48 -8.97 -4.17
C VAL A 62 16.42 -8.54 -5.30
N GLY A 63 17.20 -9.50 -5.82
CA GLY A 63 18.03 -9.29 -7.00
C GLY A 63 17.23 -9.42 -8.28
N ILE A 64 17.10 -8.33 -9.06
CA ILE A 64 16.47 -8.34 -10.38
C ILE A 64 17.55 -8.65 -11.43
N LYS A 65 17.49 -9.83 -12.06
CA LYS A 65 18.43 -10.23 -13.12
C LYS A 65 18.04 -9.58 -14.45
N LEU A 66 18.99 -8.89 -15.06
CA LEU A 66 18.84 -8.31 -16.40
C LEU A 66 19.13 -9.37 -17.48
N LYS A 67 18.55 -9.19 -18.66
CA LYS A 67 18.96 -9.94 -19.86
C LYS A 67 20.38 -9.51 -20.26
N PRO A 68 21.17 -10.38 -20.92
CA PRO A 68 22.57 -10.09 -21.26
C PRO A 68 22.77 -8.76 -22.01
N ASP A 69 21.85 -8.39 -22.91
CA ASP A 69 21.96 -7.18 -23.74
C ASP A 69 21.06 -6.02 -23.27
N ALA A 70 20.52 -6.10 -22.04
CA ALA A 70 19.67 -5.04 -21.52
C ALA A 70 20.50 -3.79 -21.20
N THR A 71 20.06 -2.65 -21.73
CA THR A 71 20.64 -1.33 -21.45
C THR A 71 19.62 -0.43 -20.75
N PRO A 72 20.08 0.50 -19.89
CA PRO A 72 19.19 1.49 -19.29
C PRO A 72 18.46 2.31 -20.37
N TYR A 73 17.16 2.50 -20.19
CA TYR A 73 16.33 3.24 -21.13
C TYR A 73 15.62 4.41 -20.44
N HIS A 74 16.05 5.62 -20.77
CA HIS A 74 15.49 6.86 -20.26
C HIS A 74 14.44 7.42 -21.22
N THR A 75 13.26 7.76 -20.71
CA THR A 75 12.20 8.40 -21.51
C THR A 75 11.51 9.51 -20.74
N LYS A 76 10.90 10.43 -21.50
CA LYS A 76 10.08 11.49 -20.93
C LYS A 76 8.86 10.90 -20.21
N ALA A 77 8.64 11.36 -18.97
CA ALA A 77 7.44 11.01 -18.21
C ALA A 77 6.15 11.43 -18.95
N TYR A 78 5.11 10.61 -18.80
CA TYR A 78 3.80 10.92 -19.37
C TYR A 78 3.21 12.18 -18.73
N PRO A 79 2.54 13.04 -19.52
CA PRO A 79 1.86 14.21 -18.97
C PRO A 79 0.70 13.77 -18.06
N ILE A 80 0.63 14.37 -16.87
CA ILE A 80 -0.49 14.20 -15.94
C ILE A 80 -1.39 15.43 -16.09
N ALA A 81 -2.70 15.22 -16.16
CA ALA A 81 -3.65 16.34 -16.15
C ALA A 81 -3.61 17.07 -14.79
N HIS A 82 -3.57 18.40 -14.81
CA HIS A 82 -3.45 19.22 -13.59
C HIS A 82 -4.49 18.89 -12.51
N ILE A 83 -5.71 18.48 -12.89
CA ILE A 83 -6.76 18.08 -11.94
C ILE A 83 -6.36 16.90 -11.05
N HIS A 84 -5.44 16.04 -11.50
CA HIS A 84 -4.96 14.87 -10.76
C HIS A 84 -3.65 15.11 -10.01
N GLU A 85 -3.00 16.27 -10.23
CA GLU A 85 -1.68 16.58 -9.68
C GLU A 85 -1.68 16.56 -8.15
N ALA A 86 -2.67 17.21 -7.53
CA ALA A 86 -2.76 17.29 -6.08
C ALA A 86 -2.97 15.91 -5.43
N THR A 87 -3.86 15.09 -5.98
CA THR A 87 -4.11 13.72 -5.50
C THR A 87 -2.87 12.86 -5.65
N PHE A 88 -2.23 12.88 -6.83
CA PHE A 88 -1.01 12.13 -7.09
C PHE A 88 0.12 12.52 -6.12
N LYS A 89 0.30 13.82 -5.86
CA LYS A 89 1.34 14.31 -4.96
C LYS A 89 1.10 13.87 -3.51
N LYS A 90 -0.15 13.91 -3.04
CA LYS A 90 -0.52 13.38 -1.72
C LYS A 90 -0.15 11.91 -1.58
N ASP A 91 -0.42 11.09 -2.60
CA ASP A 91 -0.09 9.68 -2.59
C ASP A 91 1.43 9.44 -2.66
N LEU A 92 2.14 10.22 -3.48
CA LEU A 92 3.60 10.16 -3.56
C LEU A 92 4.25 10.48 -2.21
N ASP A 93 3.84 11.58 -1.57
CA ASP A 93 4.35 12.01 -0.26
C ASP A 93 4.04 10.94 0.80
N ARG A 94 2.84 10.34 0.75
CA ARG A 94 2.47 9.23 1.64
C ARG A 94 3.39 8.02 1.44
N LEU A 95 3.60 7.58 0.20
CA LEU A 95 4.46 6.44 -0.11
C LEU A 95 5.94 6.69 0.27
N GLU A 96 6.42 7.91 0.14
CA GLU A 96 7.76 8.31 0.63
C GLU A 96 7.82 8.28 2.16
N SER A 97 6.79 8.80 2.84
CA SER A 97 6.74 8.84 4.31
C SER A 97 6.72 7.45 4.96
N ILE A 98 6.06 6.46 4.34
CA ILE A 98 6.03 5.06 4.82
C ILE A 98 7.23 4.23 4.32
N GLY A 99 8.17 4.85 3.59
CA GLY A 99 9.42 4.20 3.16
C GLY A 99 9.30 3.28 1.96
N VAL A 100 8.16 3.25 1.26
CA VAL A 100 7.97 2.47 0.03
C VAL A 100 8.74 3.09 -1.14
N LEU A 101 8.70 4.42 -1.25
CA LEU A 101 9.44 5.17 -2.26
C LEU A 101 10.55 5.99 -1.61
N LYS A 102 11.62 6.21 -2.38
CA LYS A 102 12.70 7.11 -1.99
C LYS A 102 13.12 7.93 -3.18
N LYS A 103 13.29 9.23 -2.98
CA LYS A 103 13.86 10.11 -4.00
C LYS A 103 15.30 9.70 -4.35
N ILE A 104 15.55 9.52 -5.64
CA ILE A 104 16.88 9.31 -6.21
C ILE A 104 17.21 10.48 -7.15
N ASN A 105 18.44 11.01 -7.05
CA ASN A 105 18.87 12.16 -7.84
C ASN A 105 19.67 11.76 -9.10
N ARG A 106 20.17 10.52 -9.14
CA ARG A 106 21.03 10.00 -10.21
C ARG A 106 20.65 8.55 -10.48
N SER A 107 20.16 8.28 -11.67
CA SER A 107 19.90 6.93 -12.17
C SER A 107 20.03 6.94 -13.67
N GLU A 108 20.70 5.92 -14.23
CA GLU A 108 20.82 5.74 -15.68
C GLU A 108 19.47 5.32 -16.30
N TRP A 109 18.50 4.93 -15.47
CA TRP A 109 17.15 4.52 -15.86
C TRP A 109 16.10 5.62 -15.71
N ALA A 110 16.41 6.72 -15.00
CA ALA A 110 15.46 7.75 -14.61
C ALA A 110 15.65 9.03 -15.39
#